data_AF-A0A8C9LD07-F1
#
_entry.id   AF-A0A8C9LD07-F1
#
_cell.length_a   1.000
_cell.length_b   1.000
_cell.length_c   1.000
_cell.angle_alpha   90.00
_cell.angle_beta   90.00
_cell.angle_gamma   90.00
#
_symmetry.space_group_name_H-M   'P 1'
#
loop_
_entity.id
_entity.type
_entity.pdbx_description
1 polymer ?
#
loop_
_entity_poly.entity_id
_entity_poly.type
_entity_poly.pdbx_seq_one_letter_code
_entity_poly.pdbx_strand_id
1 'polypeptide(L)'
;MKKSSAPQEAGTRPSRCPDNSAFKQQKLPAWKPRLTTASVLSTFFLTGAFCLSVGVSLIVAANSVREIQVDYSDKCSNCSELRENSSNWNNECLCSINFTLAEDMLGDVFMYYGLQNFYQNHRRYVLSRSDEQLLGRNVDVQNTYCAPFAAYQNGTPMAPCGAIANSMFNDTIDLFYNFNSSVIEVPLLKTGNSWWTDKNVKFRNPESHNLSAAFAGKNGSTSVPYFSVAITFPLSLPMCRAFPFCKGNCPCEK
;
A
#
# COMPACT_ATOMS: atom_id res chain seq x y z
N MET A 1 -25.15 85.74 14.30
CA MET A 1 -25.52 84.46 13.63
C MET A 1 -24.42 83.45 13.86
N LYS A 2 -24.77 82.26 14.39
CA LYS A 2 -23.96 81.02 14.53
C LYS A 2 -22.70 81.17 15.40
N LYS A 3 -22.40 80.27 16.35
CA LYS A 3 -22.67 78.82 16.37
C LYS A 3 -22.66 78.33 17.83
N SER A 4 -23.71 77.59 18.16
CA SER A 4 -23.75 76.40 19.04
C SER A 4 -22.52 75.51 18.75
N SER A 5 -21.87 74.81 19.69
CA SER A 5 -22.43 73.86 20.65
C SER A 5 -21.34 73.32 21.61
N ALA A 6 -21.75 73.12 22.87
CA ALA A 6 -21.29 72.14 23.87
C ALA A 6 -19.80 72.11 24.31
N PRO A 7 -19.52 72.32 25.62
CA PRO A 7 -18.22 72.04 26.23
C PRO A 7 -17.94 70.53 26.32
N GLN A 8 -16.66 70.22 26.24
CA GLN A 8 -16.02 68.91 26.42
C GLN A 8 -16.61 68.10 27.59
N GLU A 9 -17.11 66.90 27.27
CA GLU A 9 -17.40 65.88 28.27
C GLU A 9 -16.06 65.30 28.76
N ALA A 10 -15.85 65.40 30.07
CA ALA A 10 -14.66 64.97 30.77
C ALA A 10 -14.31 63.51 30.43
N GLY A 11 -13.03 63.26 30.12
CA GLY A 11 -12.52 61.91 29.86
C GLY A 11 -12.83 60.96 31.02
N THR A 12 -13.83 60.10 30.83
CA THR A 12 -14.20 59.04 31.75
C THR A 12 -13.03 58.10 31.92
N ARG A 13 -12.47 58.01 33.13
CA ARG A 13 -11.45 57.03 33.50
C ARG A 13 -11.95 55.64 33.05
N PRO A 14 -11.15 54.81 32.34
CA PRO A 14 -11.61 53.50 31.90
C PRO A 14 -12.08 52.73 33.13
N SER A 15 -13.35 52.33 33.13
CA SER A 15 -13.95 51.67 34.28
C SER A 15 -13.15 50.40 34.57
N ARG A 16 -12.75 50.19 35.83
CA ARG A 16 -12.14 48.92 36.27
C ARG A 16 -13.14 47.76 36.27
N CYS A 17 -14.38 48.01 35.87
CA CYS A 17 -15.42 47.01 35.78
C CYS A 17 -15.13 46.08 34.60
N PRO A 18 -15.07 44.77 34.84
CA PRO A 18 -14.91 43.80 33.76
C PRO A 18 -16.14 43.84 32.85
N ASP A 19 -15.87 43.68 31.56
CA ASP A 19 -16.88 43.67 30.50
C ASP A 19 -17.90 42.55 30.72
N ASN A 20 -19.19 42.88 30.63
CA ASN A 20 -20.31 42.03 31.06
C ASN A 20 -20.82 41.10 29.94
N SER A 21 -19.96 40.77 28.97
CA SER A 21 -20.30 39.81 27.93
C SER A 21 -20.38 38.38 28.48
N ALA A 22 -21.31 37.58 27.96
CA ALA A 22 -21.56 36.20 28.42
C ALA A 22 -20.31 35.30 28.35
N PHE A 23 -19.42 35.57 27.39
CA PHE A 23 -18.13 34.87 27.26
C PHE A 23 -17.17 35.23 28.41
N LYS A 24 -16.93 36.51 28.67
CA LYS A 24 -16.02 36.98 29.73
C LYS A 24 -16.53 36.66 31.14
N GLN A 25 -17.84 36.62 31.30
CA GLN A 25 -18.51 36.28 32.55
C GLN A 25 -18.76 34.78 32.73
N GLN A 26 -18.32 33.93 31.78
CA GLN A 26 -18.50 32.49 31.80
C GLN A 26 -19.97 32.05 31.97
N LYS A 27 -20.91 32.83 31.43
CA LYS A 27 -22.36 32.59 31.45
C LYS A 27 -22.88 32.08 30.11
N LEU A 28 -22.00 31.52 29.28
CA LEU A 28 -22.45 30.89 28.05
C LEU A 28 -23.37 29.70 28.35
N PRO A 29 -24.42 29.48 27.54
CA PRO A 29 -25.25 28.31 27.67
C PRO A 29 -24.38 27.07 27.45
N ALA A 30 -24.31 26.21 28.46
CA ALA A 30 -23.54 24.98 28.42
C ALA A 30 -24.48 23.80 28.69
N TRP A 31 -24.39 22.77 27.84
CA TRP A 31 -24.99 21.49 28.14
C TRP A 31 -24.13 20.75 29.14
N LYS A 32 -24.71 20.39 30.30
CA LYS A 32 -24.03 19.68 31.38
C LYS A 32 -24.70 18.31 31.56
N PRO A 33 -24.30 17.28 30.79
CA PRO A 33 -24.91 15.97 30.91
C PRO A 33 -24.64 15.39 32.30
N ARG A 34 -25.70 15.04 33.01
CA ARG A 34 -25.61 14.33 34.30
C ARG A 34 -25.71 12.84 34.03
N LEU A 35 -24.57 12.16 34.06
CA LEU A 35 -24.50 10.71 33.87
C LEU A 35 -25.10 9.99 35.09
N THR A 36 -26.35 9.56 34.94
CA THR A 36 -27.02 8.70 35.92
C THR A 36 -26.85 7.24 35.55
N THR A 37 -26.90 6.34 36.53
CA THR A 37 -26.76 4.89 36.31
C THR A 37 -27.75 4.37 35.27
N ALA A 38 -28.99 4.86 35.27
CA ALA A 38 -30.01 4.47 34.30
C ALA A 38 -29.67 4.93 32.87
N SER A 39 -29.17 6.17 32.70
CA SER A 39 -28.76 6.69 31.39
C SER A 39 -27.59 5.90 30.82
N VAL A 40 -26.59 5.61 31.65
CA VAL A 40 -25.39 4.88 31.23
C VAL A 40 -25.73 3.43 30.89
N LEU A 41 -26.55 2.77 31.70
CA LEU A 41 -26.99 1.40 31.45
C LEU A 41 -27.77 1.28 30.14
N SER A 42 -28.68 2.22 29.87
CA SER A 42 -29.43 2.25 28.60
C SER A 42 -28.51 2.42 27.39
N THR A 43 -27.53 3.34 27.47
CA THR A 43 -26.55 3.51 26.38
C THR A 43 -25.73 2.25 26.13
N PHE A 44 -25.31 1.53 27.18
CA PHE A 44 -24.56 0.29 27.01
C PHE A 44 -25.38 -0.81 26.32
N PHE A 45 -26.66 -0.97 26.67
CA PHE A 45 -27.51 -1.96 26.00
C PHE A 45 -27.73 -1.64 24.52
N LEU A 46 -27.94 -0.35 24.18
CA LEU A 46 -28.12 0.08 22.79
C LEU A 46 -26.85 -0.12 21.96
N THR A 47 -25.70 0.32 22.48
CA THR A 47 -24.41 0.11 21.82
C THR A 47 -24.08 -1.38 21.71
N GLY A 48 -24.37 -2.17 22.75
CA GLY A 48 -24.17 -3.62 22.74
C GLY A 48 -25.01 -4.32 21.67
N ALA A 49 -26.30 -4.00 21.56
CA ALA A 49 -27.17 -4.55 20.52
C ALA A 49 -26.69 -4.16 19.11
N PHE A 50 -26.27 -2.91 18.92
CA PHE A 50 -25.69 -2.44 17.66
C PHE A 50 -24.41 -3.22 17.31
N CYS A 51 -23.43 -3.28 18.22
CA CYS A 51 -22.18 -4.01 18.02
C CYS A 51 -22.41 -5.51 17.78
N LEU A 52 -23.40 -6.12 18.44
CA LEU A 52 -23.76 -7.53 18.20
C LEU A 52 -24.28 -7.71 16.78
N SER A 53 -25.20 -6.87 16.33
CA SER A 53 -25.76 -6.98 14.97
C SER A 53 -24.69 -6.79 13.88
N VAL A 54 -23.79 -5.81 14.05
CA VAL A 54 -22.67 -5.59 13.14
C VAL A 54 -21.68 -6.74 13.20
N GLY A 55 -21.35 -7.25 14.40
CA GLY A 55 -20.45 -8.38 14.58
C GLY A 55 -20.93 -9.65 13.88
N VAL A 56 -22.23 -9.99 14.03
CA VAL A 56 -22.83 -11.14 13.32
C VAL A 56 -22.76 -10.93 11.81
N SER A 57 -23.10 -9.72 11.33
CA SER A 57 -23.06 -9.40 9.90
C SER A 57 -21.65 -9.55 9.31
N LEU A 58 -20.63 -9.08 10.03
CA LEU A 58 -19.23 -9.19 9.62
C LEU A 58 -18.74 -10.64 9.63
N ILE A 59 -19.12 -11.45 10.61
CA ILE A 59 -18.75 -12.88 10.68
C ILE A 59 -19.37 -13.64 9.50
N VAL A 60 -20.65 -13.41 9.20
CA VAL A 60 -21.31 -14.04 8.04
C VAL A 60 -20.62 -13.63 6.74
N ALA A 61 -20.30 -12.34 6.58
CA ALA A 61 -19.59 -11.87 5.40
C ALA A 61 -18.18 -12.49 5.29
N ALA A 62 -17.43 -12.57 6.39
CA ALA A 62 -16.09 -13.16 6.40
C ALA A 62 -16.11 -14.66 6.04
N ASN A 63 -17.08 -15.41 6.58
CA ASN A 63 -17.20 -16.85 6.31
C ASN A 63 -17.73 -17.16 4.90
N SER A 64 -18.30 -16.17 4.20
CA SER A 64 -18.75 -16.32 2.81
C SER A 64 -17.60 -16.25 1.81
N VAL A 65 -16.45 -15.70 2.20
CA VAL A 65 -15.26 -15.65 1.36
C VAL A 65 -14.63 -17.04 1.30
N ARG A 66 -14.30 -17.49 0.09
CA ARG A 66 -13.62 -18.76 -0.15
C ARG A 66 -12.14 -18.50 -0.41
N GLU A 67 -11.28 -19.19 0.32
CA GLU A 67 -9.83 -19.10 0.20
C GLU A 67 -9.22 -20.49 0.15
N ILE A 68 -8.21 -20.66 -0.69
CA ILE A 68 -7.40 -21.87 -0.77
C ILE A 68 -5.94 -21.46 -0.71
N GLN A 69 -5.24 -22.03 0.26
CA GLN A 69 -3.82 -21.79 0.46
C GLN A 69 -3.04 -23.04 0.08
N VAL A 70 -2.08 -22.89 -0.83
CA VAL A 70 -1.18 -23.96 -1.25
C VAL A 70 0.23 -23.55 -0.88
N ASP A 71 0.83 -24.27 0.07
CA ASP A 71 2.26 -24.14 0.36
C ASP A 71 3.06 -24.97 -0.64
N TYR A 72 3.96 -24.30 -1.36
CA TYR A 72 4.83 -24.89 -2.36
C TYR A 72 6.28 -25.07 -1.90
N SER A 73 6.63 -24.58 -0.70
CA SER A 73 8.00 -24.57 -0.20
C SER A 73 8.57 -25.99 -0.03
N ASP A 74 7.80 -26.87 0.63
CA ASP A 74 8.20 -28.26 0.90
C ASP A 74 8.04 -29.15 -0.33
N LYS A 75 6.98 -28.92 -1.12
CA LYS A 75 6.70 -29.71 -2.33
C LYS A 75 7.67 -29.44 -3.46
N CYS A 76 8.28 -28.25 -3.46
CA CYS A 76 9.30 -27.82 -4.41
C CYS A 76 10.69 -27.74 -3.76
N SER A 77 10.98 -28.59 -2.76
CA SER A 77 12.24 -28.55 -2.00
C SER A 77 13.49 -28.56 -2.89
N ASN A 78 13.48 -29.31 -4.00
CA ASN A 78 14.58 -29.33 -4.95
C ASN A 78 14.91 -27.92 -5.48
N CYS A 79 13.90 -27.10 -5.77
CA CYS A 79 14.11 -25.73 -6.19
C CYS A 79 14.64 -24.88 -5.03
N SER A 80 14.10 -25.06 -3.83
CA SER A 80 14.57 -24.36 -2.62
C SER A 80 16.05 -24.65 -2.32
N GLU A 81 16.46 -25.92 -2.37
CA GLU A 81 17.84 -26.36 -2.18
C GLU A 81 18.77 -25.79 -3.26
N LEU A 82 18.32 -25.76 -4.52
CA LEU A 82 19.08 -25.12 -5.60
C LEU A 82 19.33 -23.63 -5.33
N ARG A 83 18.40 -22.94 -4.66
CA ARG A 83 18.50 -21.50 -4.32
C ARG A 83 19.30 -21.20 -3.06
N GLU A 84 19.65 -22.19 -2.24
CA GLU A 84 20.57 -21.97 -1.10
C GLU A 84 21.93 -21.45 -1.58
N ASN A 85 22.37 -21.88 -2.76
CA ASN A 85 23.54 -21.34 -3.42
C ASN A 85 23.15 -20.21 -4.38
N SER A 86 23.49 -18.98 -4.02
CA SER A 86 23.22 -17.78 -4.83
C SER A 86 23.79 -17.83 -6.24
N SER A 87 24.81 -18.66 -6.51
CA SER A 87 25.40 -18.82 -7.84
C SER A 87 24.41 -19.43 -8.85
N ASN A 88 23.43 -20.19 -8.36
CA ASN A 88 22.42 -20.86 -9.19
C ASN A 88 21.25 -19.94 -9.55
N TRP A 89 21.33 -18.64 -9.32
CA TRP A 89 20.23 -17.70 -9.55
C TRP A 89 19.66 -17.78 -10.98
N ASN A 90 20.49 -18.08 -11.99
CA ASN A 90 20.07 -18.17 -13.39
C ASN A 90 19.55 -19.56 -13.81
N ASN A 91 19.66 -20.57 -12.94
CA ASN A 91 19.17 -21.90 -13.27
C ASN A 91 17.63 -21.91 -13.14
N GLU A 92 16.97 -22.34 -14.21
CA GLU A 92 15.52 -22.55 -14.20
C GLU A 92 15.19 -23.79 -13.38
N CYS A 93 14.17 -23.69 -12.53
CA CYS A 93 13.64 -24.82 -11.76
C CYS A 93 12.13 -24.83 -11.90
N LEU A 94 11.59 -25.94 -12.40
CA LEU A 94 10.17 -26.14 -12.61
C LEU A 94 9.62 -27.05 -11.51
N CYS A 95 8.51 -26.64 -10.91
CA CYS A 95 7.80 -27.43 -9.91
C CYS A 95 6.30 -27.38 -10.19
N SER A 96 5.63 -28.52 -10.06
CA SER A 96 4.19 -28.64 -10.28
C SER A 96 3.51 -29.19 -9.04
N ILE A 97 2.46 -28.51 -8.59
CA ILE A 97 1.68 -28.92 -7.42
C ILE A 97 0.23 -29.10 -7.82
N ASN A 98 -0.27 -30.30 -7.57
CA ASN A 98 -1.67 -30.61 -7.78
C ASN A 98 -2.45 -30.25 -6.51
N PHE A 99 -3.58 -29.58 -6.70
CA PHE A 99 -4.56 -29.31 -5.66
C PHE A 99 -5.98 -29.44 -6.25
N THR A 100 -6.96 -29.59 -5.37
CA THR A 100 -8.36 -29.81 -5.73
C THR A 100 -9.23 -28.73 -5.10
N LEU A 101 -10.18 -28.19 -5.88
CA LEU A 101 -11.22 -27.29 -5.38
C LEU A 101 -12.39 -28.14 -4.86
N ALA A 102 -12.75 -27.99 -3.59
CA ALA A 102 -13.90 -28.71 -3.01
C ALA A 102 -15.24 -28.08 -3.42
N GLU A 103 -15.25 -26.77 -3.63
CA GLU A 103 -16.41 -25.97 -4.03
C GLU A 103 -15.99 -24.98 -5.12
N ASP A 104 -16.95 -24.54 -5.93
CA ASP A 104 -16.73 -23.54 -6.96
C ASP A 104 -16.47 -22.15 -6.36
N MET A 105 -15.48 -21.44 -6.88
CA MET A 105 -15.21 -20.04 -6.50
C MET A 105 -16.06 -19.09 -7.35
N LEU A 106 -17.09 -18.51 -6.74
CA LEU A 106 -18.00 -17.57 -7.42
C LEU A 106 -17.48 -16.13 -7.38
N GLY A 107 -17.57 -15.42 -8.50
CA GLY A 107 -17.17 -14.00 -8.62
C GLY A 107 -15.73 -13.81 -9.08
N ASP A 108 -15.15 -12.65 -8.75
CA ASP A 108 -13.78 -12.30 -9.13
C ASP A 108 -12.78 -13.03 -8.23
N VAL A 109 -11.91 -13.83 -8.85
CA VAL A 109 -10.87 -14.61 -8.15
C VAL A 109 -9.55 -13.84 -8.19
N PHE A 110 -8.93 -13.69 -7.03
CA PHE A 110 -7.62 -13.06 -6.88
C PHE A 110 -6.59 -14.08 -6.43
N MET A 111 -5.43 -14.07 -7.07
CA MET A 111 -4.30 -14.89 -6.70
C MET A 111 -3.27 -14.06 -5.94
N TYR A 112 -2.85 -14.56 -4.78
CA TYR A 112 -1.84 -13.93 -3.94
C TYR A 112 -0.69 -14.90 -3.68
N TYR A 113 0.52 -14.37 -3.62
CA TYR A 113 1.67 -15.09 -3.07
C TYR A 113 1.91 -14.64 -1.63
N GLY A 114 2.16 -15.59 -0.74
CA GLY A 114 2.46 -15.36 0.67
C GLY A 114 3.92 -15.69 0.97
N LEU A 115 4.62 -14.80 1.65
CA LEU A 115 5.98 -15.04 2.14
C LEU A 115 5.95 -15.11 3.66
N GLN A 116 6.54 -16.16 4.23
CA GLN A 116 6.73 -16.31 5.67
C GLN A 116 8.19 -16.00 6.04
N ASN A 117 8.41 -15.57 7.28
CA ASN A 117 9.75 -15.21 7.79
C ASN A 117 10.48 -14.13 6.98
N PHE A 118 9.75 -13.29 6.23
CA PHE A 118 10.29 -12.20 5.43
C PHE A 118 9.94 -10.83 6.05
N TYR A 119 10.89 -10.22 6.75
CA TYR A 119 10.67 -9.01 7.56
C TYR A 119 10.71 -7.70 6.75
N GLN A 120 9.70 -7.48 5.91
CA GLN A 120 9.58 -6.23 5.12
C GLN A 120 9.44 -4.97 5.97
N ASN A 121 8.95 -5.09 7.21
CA ASN A 121 8.77 -3.96 8.13
C ASN A 121 10.08 -3.52 8.83
N HIS A 122 11.20 -4.21 8.61
CA HIS A 122 12.46 -3.84 9.23
C HIS A 122 12.90 -2.44 8.77
N ARG A 123 13.19 -1.53 9.71
CA ARG A 123 13.44 -0.10 9.42
C ARG A 123 14.45 0.12 8.28
N ARG A 124 15.58 -0.59 8.28
CA ARG A 124 16.59 -0.44 7.21
C ARG A 124 16.11 -0.94 5.87
N TYR A 125 15.26 -1.97 5.85
CA TYR A 125 14.69 -2.51 4.62
C TYR A 125 13.70 -1.50 4.00
N VAL A 126 12.77 -0.98 4.82
CA VAL A 126 11.77 0.02 4.39
C VAL A 126 12.43 1.30 3.85
N LEU A 127 13.51 1.74 4.49
CA LEU A 127 14.24 2.95 4.07
C LEU A 127 15.14 2.74 2.85
N SER A 128 15.48 1.49 2.50
CA SER A 128 16.43 1.19 1.42
C SER A 128 15.74 1.25 0.06
N ARG A 129 15.46 2.48 -0.38
CA ARG A 129 14.90 2.83 -1.70
C ARG A 129 15.15 4.32 -2.01
N SER A 130 14.98 4.71 -3.27
CA SER A 130 15.03 6.11 -3.71
C SER A 130 13.70 6.51 -4.35
N ASP A 131 12.89 7.30 -3.64
CA ASP A 131 11.57 7.73 -4.14
C ASP A 131 11.70 8.64 -5.38
N GLU A 132 12.74 9.46 -5.44
CA GLU A 132 13.04 10.32 -6.59
C GLU A 132 13.41 9.50 -7.86
N GLN A 133 14.16 8.40 -7.68
CA GLN A 133 14.48 7.48 -8.78
C GLN A 133 13.23 6.75 -9.28
N LEU A 134 12.35 6.33 -8.36
CA LEU A 134 11.08 5.67 -8.69
C LEU A 134 10.11 6.61 -9.43
N LEU A 135 10.25 7.93 -9.25
CA LEU A 135 9.56 8.97 -10.01
C LEU A 135 10.19 9.25 -11.39
N GLY A 136 11.24 8.52 -11.78
CA GLY A 136 11.90 8.68 -13.08
C GLY A 136 12.84 9.89 -13.15
N ARG A 137 13.23 10.48 -12.01
CA ARG A 137 14.18 11.60 -11.98
C ARG A 137 15.62 11.10 -11.99
N ASN A 138 16.52 11.91 -12.55
CA ASN A 138 17.96 11.65 -12.48
C ASN A 138 18.49 12.05 -11.10
N VAL A 139 18.96 11.06 -10.33
CA VAL A 139 19.40 11.26 -8.94
C VAL A 139 20.81 10.69 -8.76
N ASP A 140 21.62 11.37 -7.97
CA ASP A 140 22.88 10.82 -7.47
C ASP A 140 22.60 9.81 -6.35
N VAL A 141 22.77 8.53 -6.67
CA VAL A 141 22.40 7.41 -5.79
C VAL A 141 23.31 7.32 -4.55
N GLN A 142 24.48 7.94 -4.57
CA GLN A 142 25.44 7.93 -3.44
C GLN A 142 24.92 8.64 -2.18
N ASN A 143 24.03 9.63 -2.34
CA ASN A 143 23.47 10.39 -1.23
C ASN A 143 22.14 9.84 -0.69
N THR A 144 21.76 8.63 -1.10
CA THR A 144 20.45 8.04 -0.74
C THR A 144 20.58 6.91 0.27
N TYR A 145 19.49 6.57 0.96
CA TYR A 145 19.39 5.45 1.90
C TYR A 145 19.47 4.05 1.22
N CYS A 146 19.84 3.97 -0.06
CA CYS A 146 19.91 2.74 -0.85
C CYS A 146 21.09 1.82 -0.48
N ALA A 147 22.04 2.25 0.34
CA ALA A 147 23.17 1.42 0.75
C ALA A 147 22.70 0.12 1.46
N PRO A 148 23.32 -1.04 1.16
CA PRO A 148 24.49 -1.25 0.28
C PRO A 148 24.14 -1.38 -1.22
N PHE A 149 22.87 -1.50 -1.59
CA PHE A 149 22.39 -1.72 -2.96
C PHE A 149 22.24 -0.41 -3.76
N ALA A 150 23.24 0.46 -3.66
CA ALA A 150 23.26 1.76 -4.33
C ALA A 150 23.95 1.68 -5.70
N ALA A 151 25.03 0.92 -5.81
CA ALA A 151 25.85 0.79 -7.00
C ALA A 151 26.47 -0.61 -7.10
N TYR A 152 26.83 -1.02 -8.32
CA TYR A 152 27.63 -2.22 -8.55
C TYR A 152 29.08 -2.00 -8.12
N GLN A 153 29.85 -3.08 -8.03
CA GLN A 153 31.30 -3.02 -7.81
C GLN A 153 32.03 -2.15 -8.86
N ASN A 154 31.48 -2.05 -10.07
CA ASN A 154 32.03 -1.24 -11.16
C ASN A 154 31.72 0.27 -11.02
N GLY A 155 31.04 0.71 -9.95
CA GLY A 155 30.67 2.11 -9.73
C GLY A 155 29.41 2.57 -10.45
N THR A 156 28.82 1.73 -11.31
CA THR A 156 27.54 2.01 -11.97
C THR A 156 26.41 2.05 -10.94
N PRO A 157 25.53 3.07 -10.94
CA PRO A 157 24.39 3.12 -10.02
C PRO A 157 23.35 2.03 -10.37
N MET A 158 22.75 1.42 -9.34
CA MET A 158 21.66 0.46 -9.50
C MET A 158 20.34 1.19 -9.78
N ALA A 159 19.56 0.70 -10.75
CA ALA A 159 18.27 1.27 -11.12
C ALA A 159 17.21 0.16 -11.28
N PRO A 160 16.22 0.06 -10.37
CA PRO A 160 16.07 0.78 -9.11
C PRO A 160 17.08 0.34 -8.02
N CYS A 161 17.45 1.26 -7.14
CA CYS A 161 18.34 1.00 -6.01
C CYS A 161 17.61 0.55 -4.75
N GLY A 162 18.34 -0.14 -3.87
CA GLY A 162 17.89 -0.49 -2.53
C GLY A 162 17.44 -1.94 -2.34
N ALA A 163 17.33 -2.34 -1.07
CA ALA A 163 17.06 -3.72 -0.69
C ALA A 163 15.69 -4.21 -1.14
N ILE A 164 14.69 -3.32 -1.21
CA ILE A 164 13.31 -3.67 -1.61
C ILE A 164 13.28 -4.18 -3.06
N ALA A 165 13.94 -3.44 -3.96
CA ALA A 165 14.04 -3.82 -5.36
C ALA A 165 14.91 -5.07 -5.56
N ASN A 166 16.03 -5.16 -4.82
CA ASN A 166 16.96 -6.26 -4.97
C ASN A 166 16.36 -7.62 -4.53
N SER A 167 15.45 -7.61 -3.55
CA SER A 167 14.76 -8.82 -3.07
C SER A 167 13.35 -8.97 -3.65
N MET A 168 13.11 -8.52 -4.87
CA MET A 168 11.81 -8.65 -5.50
C MET A 168 11.53 -10.12 -5.83
N PHE A 169 10.29 -10.53 -5.58
CA PHE A 169 9.81 -11.88 -5.87
C PHE A 169 9.89 -12.18 -7.37
N ASN A 170 10.45 -13.34 -7.73
CA ASN A 170 10.78 -13.70 -9.10
C ASN A 170 10.22 -15.05 -9.56
N ASP A 171 9.41 -15.74 -8.75
CA ASP A 171 8.77 -16.96 -9.23
C ASP A 171 7.64 -16.62 -10.21
N THR A 172 7.55 -17.40 -11.28
CA THR A 172 6.46 -17.36 -12.24
C THR A 172 5.49 -18.48 -11.94
N ILE A 173 4.23 -18.14 -11.71
CA ILE A 173 3.21 -19.11 -11.35
C ILE A 173 2.17 -19.18 -12.45
N ASP A 174 2.05 -20.35 -13.06
CA ASP A 174 1.06 -20.66 -14.09
C ASP A 174 0.05 -21.67 -13.53
N LEU A 175 -1.23 -21.43 -13.81
CA LEU A 175 -2.32 -22.24 -13.29
C LEU A 175 -2.98 -23.03 -14.42
N PHE A 176 -3.21 -24.31 -14.16
CA PHE A 176 -3.86 -25.21 -15.11
C PHE A 176 -5.01 -25.94 -14.42
N TYR A 177 -6.11 -26.13 -15.13
CA TYR A 177 -7.19 -27.01 -14.69
C TYR A 177 -7.34 -28.19 -15.65
N ASN A 178 -7.72 -29.34 -15.11
CA ASN A 178 -7.94 -30.55 -15.89
C ASN A 178 -9.45 -30.71 -16.12
N PHE A 179 -9.85 -30.73 -17.39
CA PHE A 179 -11.23 -30.95 -17.80
C PHE A 179 -11.28 -32.04 -18.87
N ASN A 180 -12.01 -33.14 -18.61
CA ASN A 180 -12.14 -34.28 -19.54
C ASN A 180 -10.79 -34.76 -20.12
N SER A 181 -9.80 -34.98 -19.25
CA SER A 181 -8.44 -35.43 -19.63
C SER A 181 -7.64 -34.44 -20.48
N SER A 182 -8.11 -33.19 -20.62
CA SER A 182 -7.39 -32.10 -21.27
C SER A 182 -6.91 -31.09 -20.23
N VAL A 183 -5.64 -30.69 -20.34
CA VAL A 183 -5.06 -29.66 -19.48
C VAL A 183 -5.27 -28.30 -20.15
N ILE A 184 -5.97 -27.40 -19.46
CA ILE A 184 -6.31 -26.07 -19.97
C ILE A 184 -5.68 -25.03 -19.03
N GLU A 185 -5.00 -24.04 -19.61
CA GLU A 185 -4.40 -22.93 -18.87
C GLU A 185 -5.48 -21.96 -18.39
N VAL A 186 -5.39 -21.53 -17.13
CA VAL A 186 -6.23 -20.49 -16.57
C VAL A 186 -5.59 -19.13 -16.87
N PRO A 187 -6.23 -18.24 -17.65
CA PRO A 187 -5.64 -16.96 -18.00
C PRO A 187 -5.56 -16.03 -16.77
N LEU A 188 -4.34 -15.64 -16.40
CA LEU A 188 -4.10 -14.69 -15.31
C LEU A 188 -3.95 -13.26 -15.84
N LEU A 189 -4.74 -12.33 -15.30
CA LEU A 189 -4.64 -10.91 -15.64
C LEU A 189 -3.42 -10.28 -14.95
N LYS A 190 -2.47 -9.79 -15.74
CA LYS A 190 -1.27 -9.09 -15.26
C LYS A 190 -1.48 -7.58 -15.05
N THR A 191 -2.65 -7.05 -15.43
CA THR A 191 -2.96 -5.61 -15.38
C THR A 191 -4.07 -5.33 -14.37
N GLY A 192 -4.07 -4.15 -13.76
CA GLY A 192 -5.06 -3.76 -12.75
C GLY A 192 -4.76 -4.20 -11.32
N ASN A 193 -3.57 -4.77 -11.08
CA ASN A 193 -3.18 -5.34 -9.78
C ASN A 193 -2.55 -4.31 -8.82
N SER A 194 -2.23 -3.11 -9.30
CA SER A 194 -1.65 -2.03 -8.51
C SER A 194 -2.67 -0.92 -8.23
N TRP A 195 -2.43 -0.18 -7.14
CA TRP A 195 -3.23 1.00 -6.83
C TRP A 195 -3.11 2.06 -7.93
N TRP A 196 -4.21 2.76 -8.19
CA TRP A 196 -4.24 3.82 -9.20
C TRP A 196 -3.20 4.92 -8.93
N THR A 197 -2.99 5.28 -7.67
CA THR A 197 -1.98 6.26 -7.24
C THR A 197 -0.56 5.77 -7.49
N ASP A 198 -0.30 4.48 -7.28
CA ASP A 198 1.00 3.90 -7.54
C ASP A 198 1.31 3.95 -9.04
N LYS A 199 0.36 3.48 -9.87
CA LYS A 199 0.52 3.44 -11.32
C LYS A 199 0.65 4.81 -11.99
N ASN A 200 -0.08 5.82 -11.53
CA ASN A 200 -0.21 7.10 -12.26
C ASN A 200 0.53 8.29 -11.61
N VAL A 201 0.86 8.20 -10.32
CA VAL A 201 1.44 9.31 -9.56
C VAL A 201 2.84 8.96 -9.05
N LYS A 202 2.94 7.88 -8.29
CA LYS A 202 4.14 7.57 -7.49
C LYS A 202 5.28 6.98 -8.29
N PHE A 203 4.97 6.19 -9.32
CA PHE A 203 5.99 5.53 -10.14
C PHE A 203 5.90 6.02 -11.57
N ARG A 204 7.04 6.44 -12.12
CA ARG A 204 7.12 6.98 -13.48
C ARG A 204 8.43 6.57 -14.12
N ASN A 205 8.36 6.34 -15.43
CA ASN A 205 9.56 6.16 -16.23
C ASN A 205 10.22 7.52 -16.49
N PRO A 206 11.54 7.56 -16.69
CA PRO A 206 12.25 8.79 -17.03
C PRO A 206 11.76 9.38 -18.37
N GLU A 207 11.79 10.70 -18.46
CA GLU A 207 11.39 11.46 -19.66
C GLU A 207 12.39 11.21 -20.80
N SER A 208 12.15 10.16 -21.57
CA SER A 208 12.97 9.79 -22.73
C SER A 208 12.14 9.03 -23.75
N HIS A 209 12.43 9.21 -25.04
CA HIS A 209 11.75 8.48 -26.12
C HIS A 209 12.16 7.00 -26.19
N ASN A 210 13.30 6.63 -25.59
CA ASN A 210 13.82 5.26 -25.58
C ASN A 210 14.28 4.87 -24.18
N LEU A 211 13.52 4.01 -23.52
CA LEU A 211 13.77 3.55 -22.15
C LEU A 211 15.13 2.86 -22.01
N SER A 212 15.53 2.06 -23.00
CA SER A 212 16.82 1.38 -22.98
C SER A 212 17.98 2.37 -22.98
N ALA A 213 17.86 3.48 -23.70
CA ALA A 213 18.84 4.56 -23.68
C ALA A 213 18.79 5.38 -22.38
N ALA A 214 17.60 5.56 -21.80
CA ALA A 214 17.41 6.26 -20.53
C ALA A 214 18.12 5.57 -19.36
N PHE A 215 18.06 4.24 -19.35
CA PHE A 215 18.66 3.41 -18.31
C PHE A 215 20.10 2.98 -18.62
N ALA A 216 20.63 3.26 -19.82
CA ALA A 216 21.99 2.88 -20.23
C ALA A 216 23.10 3.55 -19.40
N GLY A 217 22.77 4.58 -18.61
CA GLY A 217 23.75 5.41 -17.90
C GLY A 217 24.64 6.19 -18.88
N LYS A 218 25.36 7.21 -18.38
CA LYS A 218 26.27 8.02 -19.22
C LYS A 218 27.41 7.21 -19.88
N ASN A 219 27.68 5.98 -19.43
CA ASN A 219 28.82 5.14 -19.86
C ASN A 219 28.43 3.70 -20.27
N GLY A 220 27.19 3.46 -20.72
CA GLY A 220 26.86 2.27 -21.52
C GLY A 220 27.17 0.90 -20.89
N SER A 221 26.65 0.60 -19.70
CA SER A 221 26.69 -0.76 -19.14
C SER A 221 25.57 -0.95 -18.12
N THR A 222 24.52 -1.69 -18.52
CA THR A 222 23.41 -2.13 -17.66
C THR A 222 23.51 -3.61 -17.39
N SER A 223 23.48 -4.02 -16.12
CA SER A 223 22.74 -5.20 -15.65
C SER A 223 22.73 -5.26 -14.13
N VAL A 224 21.58 -5.65 -13.56
CA VAL A 224 21.40 -6.03 -12.16
C VAL A 224 21.96 -7.44 -11.96
N PRO A 225 22.63 -7.78 -10.84
CA PRO A 225 23.20 -9.12 -10.70
C PRO A 225 22.09 -10.17 -10.60
N TYR A 226 20.85 -9.72 -10.30
CA TYR A 226 19.65 -10.54 -10.13
C TYR A 226 18.51 -10.20 -11.12
N PHE A 227 18.63 -9.13 -11.91
CA PHE A 227 17.64 -8.75 -12.94
C PHE A 227 18.37 -8.51 -14.27
N SER A 228 18.35 -9.52 -15.13
CA SER A 228 18.76 -9.41 -16.54
C SER A 228 17.68 -8.82 -17.44
N VAL A 229 16.50 -8.50 -16.89
CA VAL A 229 15.36 -7.97 -17.65
C VAL A 229 15.13 -6.53 -17.23
N ALA A 230 15.12 -5.62 -18.21
CA ALA A 230 14.78 -4.22 -18.01
C ALA A 230 13.46 -4.11 -17.22
N ILE A 231 13.52 -3.47 -16.05
CA ILE A 231 12.35 -3.27 -15.19
C ILE A 231 11.44 -2.25 -15.89
N THR A 232 10.57 -2.76 -16.75
CA THR A 232 9.43 -2.00 -17.25
C THR A 232 8.38 -2.06 -16.16
N PHE A 233 8.55 -1.30 -15.07
CA PHE A 233 7.74 -1.33 -13.83
C PHE A 233 6.33 -1.93 -14.01
N PRO A 234 6.15 -3.26 -13.87
CA PRO A 234 4.86 -3.83 -13.59
C PRO A 234 4.89 -4.00 -12.08
N LEU A 235 4.56 -2.94 -11.34
CA LEU A 235 4.58 -2.97 -9.88
C LEU A 235 3.59 -4.02 -9.37
N SER A 236 4.10 -5.22 -9.10
CA SER A 236 3.41 -6.29 -8.38
C SER A 236 4.13 -6.55 -7.06
N LEU A 237 4.24 -5.52 -6.24
CA LEU A 237 4.23 -5.70 -4.79
C LEU A 237 2.80 -5.42 -4.35
N PRO A 238 2.04 -6.43 -3.88
CA PRO A 238 0.77 -6.18 -3.21
C PRO A 238 1.10 -5.54 -1.86
N MET A 239 1.29 -4.22 -1.82
CA MET A 239 1.07 -3.49 -0.58
C MET A 239 -0.40 -3.69 -0.23
N CYS A 240 -0.62 -4.43 0.86
CA CYS A 240 -1.90 -4.92 1.35
C CYS A 240 -3.05 -3.97 1.01
N ARG A 241 -4.01 -4.46 0.21
CA ARG A 241 -5.28 -3.80 -0.02
C ARG A 241 -6.08 -3.84 1.29
N ALA A 242 -5.86 -2.87 2.18
CA ALA A 242 -6.80 -2.60 3.24
C ALA A 242 -8.09 -2.14 2.55
N PHE A 243 -9.12 -2.98 2.60
CA PHE A 243 -10.45 -2.77 2.05
C PHE A 243 -10.93 -1.31 2.18
N PRO A 244 -11.30 -0.63 1.08
CA PRO A 244 -12.37 0.34 1.13
C PRO A 244 -13.65 -0.41 0.76
N PHE A 245 -14.57 -0.52 1.72
CA PHE A 245 -15.99 -0.71 1.41
C PHE A 245 -16.45 0.52 0.60
N CYS A 246 -16.32 0.46 -0.73
CA CYS A 246 -17.03 1.35 -1.64
C CYS A 246 -18.09 0.53 -2.38
N LYS A 247 -19.27 0.41 -1.76
CA LYS A 247 -20.50 0.14 -2.50
C LYS A 247 -20.86 1.42 -3.26
N GLY A 248 -20.78 1.40 -4.59
CA GLY A 248 -21.30 2.46 -5.45
C GLY A 248 -20.64 2.45 -6.83
N ASN A 249 -21.47 2.36 -7.87
CA ASN A 249 -21.11 2.37 -9.29
C ASN A 249 -19.96 3.34 -9.63
N CYS A 250 -18.82 2.80 -10.08
CA CYS A 250 -17.89 3.53 -10.91
C CYS A 250 -18.07 3.07 -12.37
N PRO A 251 -18.19 4.00 -13.34
CA PRO A 251 -18.40 3.67 -14.74
C PRO A 251 -17.14 3.05 -15.34
N CYS A 252 -17.33 2.02 -16.16
CA CYS A 252 -16.31 1.53 -17.08
C CYS A 252 -16.07 2.59 -18.16
N GLU A 253 -14.87 3.14 -18.24
CA GLU A 253 -14.44 3.92 -19.40
C GLU A 253 -13.56 3.02 -20.29
N LYS A 254 -13.83 3.12 -21.60
CA LYS A 254 -13.32 2.26 -22.67
C LYS A 254 -11.83 2.39 -22.92
#